data_AF-A0A8H6YRJ6-F1
#
_entry.id   AF-A0A8H6YRJ6-F1
#
_cell.length_a   1.000
_cell.length_b   1.000
_cell.length_c   1.000
_cell.angle_alpha   90.00
_cell.angle_beta   90.00
_cell.angle_gamma   90.00
#
_symmetry.space_group_name_H-M   'P 1'
#
loop_
_entity.id
_entity.type
_entity.pdbx_description
1 polymer ?
#
loop_
_entity_poly.entity_id
_entity_poly.type
_entity_poly.pdbx_seq_one_letter_code
_entity_poly.pdbx_strand_id
1 'polypeptide(L)'
;MPPATSSDGLSRGELFWRDHRDWLLGLGYQLRPRYQEGWVPPWKRGFGVLHEEFQTWPHPAVMDATVLADGSVVVMKRIELEAPSQELDIATWFSAEPQRSDPANHCVPISRVLSDPKEPEWAIIVMPLLRRYDKPRFDTIGEAVEFFKQIFEGVQFMHNHNVAHRDCTSNNLMMDGASLYSIPFHPIQQDRKRDYTGKVQPSLTRTQHPVKYYLTDFGLSRRYKPEERPPLEPTTRGGDKTAPEMELDVCDPFPTDVYYLGNLIKTEFLEARNRVHISKAWI
;
A
#
# COMPACT_ATOMS: atom_id res chain seq x y z
N MET A 1 -5.90 -9.39 21.06
CA MET A 1 -4.84 -10.18 21.72
C MET A 1 -3.61 -10.13 20.82
N PRO A 2 -2.39 -9.91 21.33
CA PRO A 2 -1.23 -9.99 20.48
C PRO A 2 -1.13 -11.42 19.90
N PRO A 3 -0.86 -11.58 18.60
CA PRO A 3 -0.70 -12.90 18.01
C PRO A 3 0.43 -13.64 18.72
N ALA A 4 0.30 -14.97 18.83
CA ALA A 4 1.32 -15.82 19.45
C ALA A 4 2.69 -15.52 18.84
N THR A 5 3.55 -14.85 19.63
CA THR A 5 4.92 -14.53 19.24
C THR A 5 5.78 -15.77 19.38
N SER A 6 6.73 -15.97 18.47
CA SER A 6 7.79 -16.96 18.64
C SER A 6 8.61 -16.69 19.91
N SER A 7 9.52 -17.60 20.28
CA SER A 7 10.53 -17.39 21.33
C SER A 7 11.28 -16.05 21.19
N ASP A 8 11.31 -15.51 19.98
CA ASP A 8 12.08 -14.33 19.59
C ASP A 8 11.21 -13.04 19.55
N GLY A 9 9.94 -13.13 19.97
CA GLY A 9 9.05 -11.96 20.02
C GLY A 9 8.55 -11.49 18.64
N LEU A 10 8.68 -12.32 17.60
CA LEU A 10 8.23 -12.04 16.24
C LEU A 10 6.88 -12.72 15.95
N SER A 11 6.02 -12.06 15.18
CA SER A 11 4.81 -12.68 14.63
C SER A 11 5.14 -13.64 13.48
N ARG A 12 4.21 -14.53 13.11
CA ARG A 12 4.41 -15.47 11.98
C ARG A 12 4.80 -14.78 10.67
N GLY A 13 4.22 -13.62 10.38
CA GLY A 13 4.58 -12.83 9.18
C GLY A 13 6.00 -12.28 9.23
N GLU A 14 6.46 -11.89 10.42
CA GLU A 14 7.82 -11.40 10.63
C GLU A 14 8.88 -12.48 10.52
N LEU A 15 8.54 -13.75 10.82
CA LEU A 15 9.48 -14.87 10.67
C LEU A 15 9.93 -15.04 9.22
N PHE A 16 9.01 -14.94 8.26
CA PHE A 16 9.36 -14.98 6.83
C PHE A 16 10.44 -13.94 6.49
N TRP A 17 10.22 -12.68 6.89
CA TRP A 17 11.17 -11.60 6.59
C TRP A 17 12.51 -11.76 7.28
N ARG A 18 12.52 -12.24 8.53
CA ARG A 18 13.76 -12.60 9.23
C ARG A 18 14.53 -13.67 8.48
N ASP A 19 13.85 -14.75 8.10
CA ASP A 19 14.47 -15.91 7.46
C ASP A 19 15.02 -15.59 6.06
N HIS A 20 14.45 -14.58 5.38
CA HIS A 20 14.90 -14.09 4.08
C HIS A 20 15.87 -12.90 4.15
N ARG A 21 16.21 -12.42 5.35
CA ARG A 21 17.03 -11.21 5.55
C ARG A 21 18.34 -11.27 4.78
N ASP A 22 19.11 -12.35 4.93
CA ASP A 22 20.46 -12.44 4.38
C ASP A 22 20.46 -12.52 2.85
N TRP A 23 19.45 -13.20 2.30
CA TRP A 23 19.22 -13.24 0.86
C TRP A 23 18.87 -11.85 0.32
N LEU A 24 17.93 -11.14 0.96
CA LEU A 24 17.57 -9.76 0.60
C LEU A 24 18.76 -8.81 0.72
N LEU A 25 19.58 -8.95 1.77
CA LEU A 25 20.79 -8.17 1.97
C LEU A 25 21.79 -8.40 0.83
N GLY A 26 21.98 -9.65 0.40
CA GLY A 26 22.81 -10.01 -0.76
C GLY A 26 22.30 -9.41 -2.08
N LEU A 27 21.00 -9.11 -2.18
CA LEU A 27 20.38 -8.43 -3.32
C LEU A 27 20.39 -6.89 -3.21
N GLY A 28 20.94 -6.35 -2.12
CA GLY A 28 21.04 -4.90 -1.88
C GLY A 28 19.90 -4.30 -1.05
N TYR A 29 19.06 -5.11 -0.42
CA TYR A 29 17.94 -4.65 0.41
C TYR A 29 18.17 -4.97 1.89
N GLN A 30 18.41 -3.93 2.69
CA GLN A 30 18.66 -4.07 4.12
C GLN A 30 17.36 -3.91 4.92
N LEU A 31 16.95 -4.98 5.61
CA LEU A 31 15.86 -4.94 6.59
C LEU A 31 16.31 -4.24 7.89
N ARG A 32 15.31 -3.80 8.68
CA ARG A 32 15.54 -3.15 9.98
C ARG A 32 16.31 -4.07 10.97
N PRO A 33 17.07 -3.49 11.93
CA PRO A 33 17.92 -4.27 12.85
C PRO A 33 17.21 -5.38 13.62
N ARG A 34 15.91 -5.24 13.91
CA ARG A 34 15.10 -6.27 14.59
C ARG A 34 15.14 -7.66 13.97
N TYR A 35 15.36 -7.74 12.67
CA TYR A 35 15.39 -9.01 11.93
C TYR A 35 16.77 -9.67 11.92
N GLN A 36 17.76 -9.07 12.61
CA GLN A 36 19.10 -9.65 12.76
C GLN A 36 19.11 -10.79 13.77
N GLU A 37 19.89 -11.83 13.49
CA GLU A 37 20.12 -12.92 14.44
C GLU A 37 20.74 -12.37 15.74
N GLY A 38 20.22 -12.83 16.88
CA GLY A 38 20.68 -12.39 18.20
C GLY A 38 20.29 -10.96 18.59
N TRP A 39 19.45 -10.27 17.80
CA TRP A 39 18.96 -8.94 18.18
C TRP A 39 18.16 -8.99 19.49
N VAL A 40 18.44 -8.05 20.39
CA VAL A 40 17.77 -7.92 21.68
C VAL A 40 17.01 -6.60 21.73
N PRO A 41 15.72 -6.59 22.10
CA PRO A 41 14.96 -5.35 22.20
C PRO A 41 15.57 -4.39 23.21
N PRO A 42 15.82 -3.12 22.84
CA PRO A 42 16.41 -2.14 23.76
C PRO A 42 15.42 -1.67 24.84
N TRP A 43 14.12 -1.96 24.70
CA TRP A 43 13.09 -1.51 25.63
C TRP A 43 12.77 -2.54 26.71
N LYS A 44 12.38 -2.01 27.87
CA LYS A 44 11.70 -2.78 28.91
C LYS A 44 10.24 -3.05 28.50
N ARG A 45 9.66 -4.10 29.06
CA ARG A 45 8.25 -4.49 28.81
C ARG A 45 7.32 -3.28 28.93
N GLY A 46 6.50 -3.06 27.90
CA GLY A 46 5.52 -1.96 27.85
C GLY A 46 5.99 -0.66 27.20
N PHE A 47 7.29 -0.50 26.91
CA PHE A 47 7.83 0.74 26.32
C PHE A 47 8.23 0.62 24.85
N GLY A 48 7.99 -0.54 24.22
CA GLY A 48 8.44 -0.80 22.85
C GLY A 48 7.88 0.17 21.82
N VAL A 49 6.64 0.64 21.97
CA VAL A 49 6.00 1.60 21.05
C VAL A 49 6.81 2.90 20.81
N LEU A 50 7.72 3.25 21.73
CA LEU A 50 8.61 4.40 21.62
C LEU A 50 9.84 4.17 20.74
N HIS A 51 10.05 2.93 20.28
CA HIS A 51 11.19 2.51 19.47
C HIS A 51 10.75 2.13 18.06
N GLU A 52 11.65 2.39 17.10
CA GLU A 52 11.43 2.12 15.68
C GLU A 52 11.26 0.62 15.43
N GLU A 53 12.08 -0.18 16.09
CA GLU A 53 12.14 -1.62 15.91
C GLU A 53 10.87 -2.32 16.41
N PHE A 54 10.09 -1.70 17.31
CA PHE A 54 8.81 -2.25 17.73
C PHE A 54 7.74 -2.12 16.65
N GLN A 55 7.88 -1.17 15.72
CA GLN A 55 6.87 -0.91 14.71
C GLN A 55 6.81 -2.05 13.71
N THR A 56 5.61 -2.51 13.40
CA THR A 56 5.37 -3.57 12.42
C THR A 56 4.34 -3.09 11.40
N TRP A 57 4.45 -3.61 10.18
CA TRP A 57 3.42 -3.42 9.19
C TRP A 57 2.12 -4.11 9.65
N PRO A 58 0.94 -3.48 9.48
CA PRO A 58 -0.33 -4.13 9.80
C PRO A 58 -0.56 -5.42 9.00
N HIS A 59 -0.10 -5.45 7.75
CA HIS A 59 -0.22 -6.62 6.88
C HIS A 59 1.07 -7.47 6.96
N PRO A 60 1.00 -8.76 7.32
CA PRO A 60 2.18 -9.60 7.53
C PRO A 60 2.99 -9.85 6.26
N ALA A 61 2.36 -9.73 5.10
CA ALA A 61 3.01 -9.88 3.80
C ALA A 61 3.76 -8.62 3.34
N VAL A 62 3.82 -7.55 4.14
CA VAL A 62 4.46 -6.28 3.77
C VAL A 62 5.66 -6.00 4.68
N MET A 63 6.74 -5.49 4.10
CA MET A 63 7.95 -5.07 4.81
C MET A 63 8.61 -3.87 4.13
N ASP A 64 9.32 -3.04 4.89
CA ASP A 64 10.19 -2.00 4.36
C ASP A 64 11.66 -2.44 4.32
N ALA A 65 12.41 -1.94 3.35
CA ALA A 65 13.86 -2.12 3.29
C ALA A 65 14.57 -0.85 2.86
N THR A 66 15.78 -0.65 3.37
CA THR A 66 16.71 0.35 2.87
C THR A 66 17.49 -0.22 1.69
N VAL A 67 17.47 0.46 0.55
CA VAL A 67 18.28 0.11 -0.62
C VAL A 67 19.72 0.52 -0.34
N LEU A 68 20.67 -0.42 -0.37
CA LEU A 68 22.07 -0.13 -0.04
C LEU A 68 22.77 0.80 -1.03
N ALA A 69 22.31 0.83 -2.28
CA ALA A 69 22.95 1.61 -3.34
C ALA A 69 22.81 3.13 -3.15
N ASP A 70 21.66 3.59 -2.66
CA ASP A 70 21.33 5.02 -2.55
C ASP A 70 20.75 5.42 -1.19
N GLY A 71 20.54 4.46 -0.29
CA GLY A 71 19.93 4.69 1.01
C GLY A 71 18.44 5.00 0.96
N SER A 72 17.77 4.89 -0.19
CA SER A 72 16.31 5.07 -0.30
C SER A 72 15.54 3.98 0.45
N VAL A 73 14.25 4.19 0.69
CA VAL A 73 13.37 3.15 1.27
C VAL A 73 12.40 2.66 0.23
N VAL A 74 12.29 1.34 0.15
CA VAL A 74 11.28 0.64 -0.64
C VAL A 74 10.34 -0.14 0.26
N VAL A 75 9.15 -0.42 -0.25
CA VAL A 75 8.18 -1.33 0.35
C VAL A 75 8.18 -2.62 -0.46
N MET A 76 8.22 -3.74 0.22
CA MET A 76 8.19 -5.07 -0.35
C MET A 76 6.90 -5.76 0.06
N LYS A 77 6.23 -6.41 -0.89
CA LYS A 77 5.07 -7.27 -0.61
C LYS A 77 5.38 -8.67 -1.13
N ARG A 78 5.25 -9.68 -0.28
CA ARG A 78 5.29 -11.08 -0.73
C ARG A 78 3.92 -11.48 -1.30
N ILE A 79 3.93 -12.19 -2.41
CA ILE A 79 2.77 -12.62 -3.18
C ILE A 79 2.87 -14.13 -3.38
N GLU A 80 1.79 -14.84 -3.11
CA GLU A 80 1.64 -16.26 -3.39
C GLU A 80 1.42 -16.46 -4.89
N LEU A 81 2.19 -17.36 -5.51
CA LEU A 81 2.16 -17.63 -6.94
C LEU A 81 1.13 -18.70 -7.33
N GLU A 82 0.66 -19.48 -6.37
CA GLU A 82 -0.38 -20.47 -6.63
C GLU A 82 -1.74 -19.79 -6.91
N ALA A 83 -2.49 -20.35 -7.86
CA ALA A 83 -3.81 -19.87 -8.24
C ALA A 83 -4.77 -19.89 -7.04
N PRO A 84 -5.68 -18.89 -6.89
CA PRO A 84 -6.28 -18.11 -7.97
C PRO A 84 -5.84 -16.64 -8.08
N SER A 85 -4.73 -16.23 -7.45
CA SER A 85 -4.32 -14.82 -7.48
C SER A 85 -3.79 -14.40 -8.86
N GLN A 86 -4.26 -13.26 -9.37
CA GLN A 86 -3.69 -12.59 -10.55
C GLN A 86 -2.83 -11.38 -10.16
N GLU A 87 -2.55 -11.20 -8.87
CA GLU A 87 -1.96 -9.97 -8.33
C GLU A 87 -0.62 -9.63 -8.99
N LEU A 88 0.30 -10.60 -9.05
CA LEU A 88 1.64 -10.38 -9.62
C LEU A 88 1.55 -10.05 -11.12
N ASP A 89 0.75 -10.80 -11.87
CA ASP A 89 0.59 -10.62 -13.31
C ASP A 89 0.02 -9.23 -13.63
N ILE A 90 -1.01 -8.80 -12.89
CA ILE A 90 -1.62 -7.47 -13.04
C ILE A 90 -0.60 -6.37 -12.67
N ALA A 91 0.07 -6.50 -11.52
CA ALA A 91 1.01 -5.49 -11.04
C ALA A 91 2.19 -5.29 -12.00
N THR A 92 2.76 -6.40 -12.50
CA THR A 92 3.87 -6.37 -13.45
C THR A 92 3.44 -5.88 -14.83
N TRP A 93 2.23 -6.25 -15.28
CA TRP A 93 1.67 -5.76 -16.54
C TRP A 93 1.51 -4.23 -16.55
N PHE A 94 1.00 -3.64 -15.47
CA PHE A 94 0.93 -2.17 -15.34
C PHE A 94 2.30 -1.49 -15.25
N SER A 95 3.35 -2.23 -14.90
CA SER A 95 4.71 -1.72 -14.74
C SER A 95 5.59 -1.96 -15.99
N ALA A 96 5.08 -2.65 -17.00
CA ALA A 96 5.75 -2.90 -18.26
C ALA A 96 5.44 -1.79 -19.29
N GLU A 97 6.30 -1.61 -20.29
CA GLU A 97 5.99 -0.76 -21.43
C GLU A 97 4.98 -1.44 -22.37
N PRO A 98 4.02 -0.70 -22.98
CA PRO A 98 3.88 0.77 -22.94
C PRO A 98 3.08 1.32 -21.75
N GLN A 99 2.50 0.45 -20.89
CA GLN A 99 1.62 0.87 -19.79
C GLN A 99 2.33 1.81 -18.81
N ARG A 100 3.58 1.50 -18.48
CA ARG A 100 4.39 2.26 -17.53
C ARG A 100 4.54 3.74 -17.91
N SER A 101 4.72 4.02 -19.19
CA SER A 101 4.92 5.38 -19.70
C SER A 101 3.60 6.12 -20.00
N ASP A 102 2.45 5.45 -19.88
CA ASP A 102 1.15 6.11 -20.06
C ASP A 102 0.87 7.08 -18.89
N PRO A 103 0.63 8.38 -19.16
CA PRO A 103 0.38 9.35 -18.10
C PRO A 103 -0.89 9.05 -17.29
N ALA A 104 -1.89 8.37 -17.87
CA ALA A 104 -3.12 7.96 -17.19
C ALA A 104 -2.90 6.72 -16.29
N ASN A 105 -1.74 6.08 -16.36
CA ASN A 105 -1.42 4.98 -15.48
C ASN A 105 -1.08 5.49 -14.07
N HIS A 106 -2.05 5.34 -13.17
CA HIS A 106 -1.90 5.58 -11.75
C HIS A 106 -1.81 4.27 -10.94
N CYS A 107 -1.44 3.13 -11.54
CA CYS A 107 -1.12 1.93 -10.80
C CYS A 107 0.27 2.05 -10.16
N VAL A 108 0.43 1.55 -8.93
CA VAL A 108 1.74 1.56 -8.25
C VAL A 108 2.80 0.83 -9.08
N PRO A 109 3.96 1.46 -9.34
CA PRO A 109 4.99 0.85 -10.15
C PRO A 109 5.72 -0.24 -9.36
N ILE A 110 5.93 -1.38 -10.01
CA ILE A 110 6.78 -2.46 -9.53
C ILE A 110 8.17 -2.26 -10.11
N SER A 111 9.12 -1.89 -9.24
CA SER A 111 10.51 -1.65 -9.63
C SER A 111 11.28 -2.94 -9.86
N ARG A 112 10.95 -4.01 -9.12
CA ARG A 112 11.59 -5.31 -9.21
C ARG A 112 10.66 -6.41 -8.72
N VAL A 113 10.78 -7.58 -9.31
CA VAL A 113 10.22 -8.84 -8.80
C VAL A 113 11.39 -9.71 -8.37
N LEU A 114 11.34 -10.22 -7.14
CA LEU A 114 12.32 -11.13 -6.57
C LEU A 114 11.69 -12.50 -6.40
N SER A 115 12.44 -13.55 -6.69
CA SER A 115 12.03 -14.94 -6.49
C SER A 115 13.15 -15.65 -5.76
N ASP A 116 12.86 -16.24 -4.61
CA ASP A 116 13.81 -17.09 -3.89
C ASP A 116 13.67 -18.51 -4.46
N PRO A 117 14.73 -19.11 -5.04
CA PRO A 117 14.68 -20.49 -5.52
C PRO A 117 14.31 -21.52 -4.45
N LYS A 118 14.43 -21.18 -3.16
CA LYS A 118 14.06 -22.05 -2.03
C LYS A 118 12.58 -22.05 -1.72
N GLU A 119 11.85 -21.01 -2.12
CA GLU A 119 10.42 -20.80 -1.84
C GLU A 119 9.70 -20.48 -3.17
N PRO A 120 9.64 -21.45 -4.10
CA PRO A 120 9.18 -21.23 -5.47
C PRO A 120 7.70 -20.86 -5.58
N GLU A 121 6.94 -21.00 -4.50
CA GLU A 121 5.54 -20.61 -4.40
C GLU A 121 5.34 -19.13 -4.04
N TRP A 122 6.40 -18.39 -3.74
CA TRP A 122 6.34 -16.97 -3.41
C TRP A 122 7.18 -16.11 -4.37
N ALA A 123 6.66 -14.91 -4.65
CA ALA A 123 7.43 -13.81 -5.20
C ALA A 123 7.40 -12.63 -4.23
N ILE A 124 8.40 -11.75 -4.30
CA ILE A 124 8.41 -10.47 -3.60
C ILE A 124 8.45 -9.35 -4.64
N ILE A 125 7.43 -8.50 -4.63
CA ILE A 125 7.41 -7.27 -5.43
C ILE A 125 8.00 -6.11 -4.64
N VAL A 126 8.83 -5.31 -5.29
CA VAL A 126 9.47 -4.12 -4.71
C VAL A 126 8.80 -2.87 -5.29
N MET A 127 8.22 -2.07 -4.40
CA MET A 127 7.44 -0.87 -4.71
C MET A 127 8.08 0.36 -4.05
N PRO A 128 7.83 1.58 -4.56
CA PRO A 128 8.23 2.80 -3.88
C PRO A 128 7.55 2.92 -2.51
N LEU A 129 8.20 3.59 -1.55
CA LEU A 129 7.55 4.01 -0.33
C LEU A 129 6.58 5.17 -0.63
N LEU A 130 5.29 4.87 -0.59
CA LEU A 130 4.23 5.85 -0.78
C LEU A 130 3.62 6.31 0.55
N ARG A 131 2.95 7.46 0.52
CA ARG A 131 2.22 8.02 1.65
C ARG A 131 0.71 7.89 1.44
N ARG A 132 -0.08 7.74 2.50
CA ARG A 132 -1.55 7.80 2.39
C ARG A 132 -1.99 9.10 1.72
N TYR A 133 -2.94 9.00 0.77
CA TYR A 133 -3.37 10.12 -0.06
C TYR A 133 -3.85 11.35 0.75
N ASP A 134 -4.47 11.12 1.91
CA ASP A 134 -5.09 12.12 2.79
C ASP A 134 -4.15 12.67 3.88
N LYS A 135 -2.85 12.30 3.82
CA LYS A 135 -1.84 12.71 4.80
C LYS A 135 -0.65 13.37 4.09
N PRO A 136 -0.30 14.63 4.37
CA PRO A 136 -1.02 15.58 5.24
C PRO A 136 -2.43 15.87 4.70
N ARG A 137 -3.29 16.52 5.48
CA ARG A 137 -4.63 16.88 5.01
C ARG A 137 -4.54 17.74 3.75
N PHE A 138 -5.61 17.74 2.96
CA PHE A 138 -5.76 18.64 1.82
C PHE A 138 -5.92 20.07 2.31
N ASP A 139 -5.11 21.00 1.78
CA ASP A 139 -5.12 22.41 2.19
C ASP A 139 -6.13 23.22 1.39
N THR A 140 -6.41 22.83 0.15
CA THR A 140 -7.34 23.53 -0.74
C THR A 140 -8.30 22.57 -1.44
N ILE A 141 -9.43 23.11 -1.91
CA ILE A 141 -10.36 22.38 -2.79
C ILE A 141 -9.65 21.95 -4.07
N GLY A 142 -8.70 22.76 -4.58
CA GLY A 142 -7.93 22.43 -5.77
C GLY A 142 -7.10 21.16 -5.61
N GLU A 143 -6.48 20.95 -4.44
CA GLU A 143 -5.75 19.72 -4.15
C GLU A 143 -6.66 18.49 -4.11
N ALA A 144 -7.87 18.62 -3.56
CA ALA A 144 -8.86 17.55 -3.53
C ALA A 144 -9.38 17.22 -4.94
N VAL A 145 -9.67 18.23 -5.75
CA VAL A 145 -10.14 18.05 -7.13
C VAL A 145 -9.05 17.41 -8.00
N GLU A 146 -7.78 17.81 -7.82
CA GLU A 146 -6.65 17.19 -8.54
C GLU A 146 -6.46 15.73 -8.13
N PHE A 147 -6.62 15.40 -6.84
CA PHE A 147 -6.67 14.02 -6.40
C PHE A 147 -7.80 13.24 -7.11
N PHE A 148 -9.05 13.73 -7.07
CA PHE A 148 -10.18 13.06 -7.72
C PHE A 148 -9.91 12.79 -9.19
N LYS A 149 -9.41 13.79 -9.91
CA LYS A 149 -9.05 13.69 -11.32
C LYS A 149 -8.06 12.53 -11.55
N GLN A 150 -6.94 12.51 -10.84
CA GLN A 150 -5.92 11.46 -11.02
C GLN A 150 -6.45 10.06 -10.69
N ILE A 151 -7.29 9.90 -9.65
CA ILE A 151 -7.81 8.56 -9.31
C ILE A 151 -8.85 8.11 -10.35
N PHE A 152 -9.67 9.03 -10.88
CA PHE A 152 -10.58 8.72 -11.97
C PHE A 152 -9.84 8.35 -13.26
N GLU A 153 -8.78 9.07 -13.61
CA GLU A 153 -7.88 8.74 -14.72
C GLU A 153 -7.28 7.33 -14.53
N GLY A 154 -6.80 7.03 -13.32
CA GLY A 154 -6.25 5.72 -12.96
C GLY A 154 -7.25 4.57 -13.11
N VAL A 155 -8.44 4.70 -12.53
CA VAL A 155 -9.48 3.65 -12.62
C VAL A 155 -9.98 3.51 -14.05
N GLN A 156 -10.20 4.61 -14.77
CA GLN A 156 -10.55 4.56 -16.20
C GLN A 156 -9.46 3.86 -17.01
N PHE A 157 -8.18 4.12 -16.74
CA PHE A 157 -7.06 3.45 -17.39
C PHE A 157 -7.08 1.94 -17.12
N MET A 158 -7.31 1.50 -15.87
CA MET A 158 -7.47 0.08 -15.54
C MET A 158 -8.64 -0.54 -16.31
N HIS A 159 -9.79 0.14 -16.34
CA HIS A 159 -11.02 -0.33 -16.99
C HIS A 159 -10.88 -0.44 -18.52
N ASN A 160 -10.17 0.49 -19.15
CA ASN A 160 -9.82 0.44 -20.57
C ASN A 160 -8.95 -0.78 -20.91
N HIS A 161 -8.20 -1.29 -19.94
CA HIS A 161 -7.39 -2.49 -20.08
C HIS A 161 -8.07 -3.76 -19.54
N ASN A 162 -9.38 -3.70 -19.32
CA ASN A 162 -10.22 -4.80 -18.81
C ASN A 162 -9.78 -5.30 -17.43
N VAL A 163 -9.22 -4.41 -16.60
CA VAL A 163 -8.87 -4.73 -15.21
C VAL A 163 -9.82 -3.99 -14.28
N ALA A 164 -10.51 -4.72 -13.40
CA ALA A 164 -11.24 -4.13 -12.29
C ALA A 164 -10.40 -4.25 -11.01
N HIS A 165 -10.31 -3.16 -10.24
CA HIS A 165 -9.51 -3.12 -9.01
C HIS A 165 -10.19 -3.92 -7.90
N ARG A 166 -11.51 -3.78 -7.77
CA ARG A 166 -12.41 -4.43 -6.80
C ARG A 166 -12.24 -4.01 -5.34
N ASP A 167 -11.42 -2.99 -5.07
CA ASP A 167 -11.20 -2.45 -3.72
C ASP A 167 -10.66 -1.00 -3.73
N CYS A 168 -11.25 -0.13 -4.56
CA CYS A 168 -10.89 1.28 -4.68
C CYS A 168 -11.25 2.11 -3.43
N THR A 169 -10.61 1.81 -2.29
CA THR A 169 -10.91 2.42 -0.98
C THR A 169 -9.74 3.22 -0.43
N SER A 170 -9.98 3.98 0.64
CA SER A 170 -9.00 4.89 1.26
C SER A 170 -7.68 4.24 1.68
N ASN A 171 -7.66 2.92 1.91
CA ASN A 171 -6.45 2.18 2.26
C ASN A 171 -5.57 1.82 1.06
N ASN A 172 -6.15 1.82 -0.14
CA ASN A 172 -5.50 1.47 -1.41
C ASN A 172 -5.20 2.69 -2.29
N LEU A 173 -5.43 3.89 -1.75
CA LEU A 173 -5.13 5.17 -2.40
C LEU A 173 -3.94 5.83 -1.70
N MET A 174 -2.85 5.95 -2.45
CA MET A 174 -1.58 6.43 -1.95
C MET A 174 -1.07 7.56 -2.84
N MET A 175 0.00 8.23 -2.43
CA MET A 175 0.67 9.27 -3.24
C MET A 175 2.18 9.17 -3.09
N ASP A 176 2.89 9.61 -4.13
CA ASP A 176 4.31 9.94 -4.00
C ASP A 176 4.45 11.25 -3.22
N GLY A 177 4.46 11.10 -1.89
CA GLY A 177 4.50 12.22 -0.96
C GLY A 177 5.89 12.60 -0.49
N ALA A 178 6.95 11.91 -0.93
CA ALA A 178 8.31 12.12 -0.40
C ALA A 178 8.79 13.56 -0.62
N SER A 179 8.48 14.13 -1.78
CA SER A 179 8.82 15.51 -2.18
C SER A 179 8.19 16.60 -1.30
N LEU A 180 7.12 16.29 -0.57
CA LEU A 180 6.47 17.23 0.34
C LEU A 180 7.28 17.45 1.63
N TYR A 181 8.32 16.63 1.88
CA TYR A 181 9.06 16.61 3.13
C TYR A 181 10.54 16.89 2.92
N SER A 182 11.09 17.88 3.62
CA SER A 182 12.53 18.13 3.68
C SER A 182 13.29 17.11 4.53
N ILE A 183 12.57 16.34 5.37
CA ILE A 183 13.11 15.26 6.19
C ILE A 183 12.29 14.00 5.86
N PRO A 184 12.91 12.88 5.47
CA PRO A 184 12.19 11.66 5.14
C PRO A 184 11.30 11.19 6.29
N PHE A 185 10.08 10.76 5.98
CA PHE A 185 9.17 10.16 6.94
C PHE A 185 9.44 8.66 7.13
N HIS A 186 9.04 8.12 8.27
CA HIS A 186 9.19 6.69 8.58
C HIS A 186 8.16 5.84 7.81
N PRO A 187 8.50 4.63 7.33
CA PRO A 187 7.61 3.83 6.47
C PRO A 187 6.27 3.45 7.11
N ILE A 188 6.30 3.04 8.39
CA ILE A 188 5.11 2.62 9.15
C ILE A 188 4.46 3.83 9.85
N GLN A 189 5.18 4.48 10.77
CA GLN A 189 4.73 5.68 11.47
C GLN A 189 5.01 6.94 10.65
N GLN A 190 4.26 7.16 9.56
CA GLN A 190 4.56 8.21 8.59
C GLN A 190 4.52 9.65 9.15
N ASP A 191 3.98 9.89 10.34
CA ASP A 191 4.03 11.19 11.03
C ASP A 191 5.31 11.38 11.88
N ARG A 192 6.25 10.43 11.80
CA ARG A 192 7.58 10.49 12.41
C ARG A 192 8.66 10.58 11.36
N LYS A 193 9.80 11.16 11.74
CA LYS A 193 11.02 11.14 10.94
C LYS A 193 11.49 9.70 10.73
N ARG A 194 12.17 9.44 9.62
CA ARG A 194 12.70 8.13 9.27
C ARG A 194 13.60 7.53 10.36
N ASP A 195 14.46 8.33 10.96
CA ASP A 195 15.33 7.93 12.08
C ASP A 195 14.60 7.75 13.42
N TYR A 196 13.27 7.89 13.42
CA TYR A 196 12.39 7.77 14.57
C TYR A 196 12.72 8.72 15.74
N THR A 197 13.52 9.77 15.52
CA THR A 197 13.92 10.73 16.58
C THR A 197 12.82 11.69 16.99
N GLY A 198 11.72 11.77 16.23
CA GLY A 198 10.60 12.64 16.54
C GLY A 198 9.56 12.71 15.44
N LYS A 199 8.64 13.67 15.57
CA LYS A 199 7.62 13.95 14.55
C LYS A 199 8.23 14.60 13.31
N VAL A 200 7.58 14.40 12.17
CA VAL A 200 7.88 15.09 10.92
C VAL A 200 6.64 15.82 10.42
N GLN A 201 6.85 16.95 9.74
CA GLN A 201 5.78 17.73 9.12
C GLN A 201 6.15 18.01 7.66
N PRO A 202 5.16 18.14 6.76
CA PRO A 202 5.43 18.55 5.39
C PRO A 202 6.05 19.94 5.37
N SER A 203 7.05 20.15 4.52
CA SER A 203 7.66 21.46 4.23
C SER A 203 6.99 22.17 3.06
N LEU A 204 6.23 21.45 2.24
CA LEU A 204 5.50 21.96 1.07
C LEU A 204 4.06 21.43 1.07
N THR A 205 3.15 22.23 0.52
CA THR A 205 1.78 21.79 0.22
C THR A 205 1.72 21.12 -1.15
N ARG A 206 0.62 20.41 -1.46
CA ARG A 206 0.45 19.81 -2.80
C ARG A 206 0.21 20.87 -3.87
N THR A 207 -0.26 22.04 -3.47
CA THR A 207 -0.37 23.22 -4.35
C THR A 207 1.01 23.76 -4.73
N GLN A 208 1.97 23.78 -3.78
CA GLN A 208 3.34 24.21 -4.04
C GLN A 208 4.15 23.17 -4.81
N HIS A 209 3.91 21.89 -4.53
CA HIS A 209 4.54 20.77 -5.20
C HIS A 209 3.51 19.68 -5.51
N PRO A 210 2.97 19.65 -6.74
CA PRO A 210 2.02 18.62 -7.15
C PRO A 210 2.61 17.22 -6.95
N VAL A 211 1.74 16.28 -6.57
CA VAL A 211 2.09 14.88 -6.31
C VAL A 211 1.34 13.98 -7.28
N LYS A 212 1.90 12.81 -7.55
CA LYS A 212 1.21 11.74 -8.27
C LYS A 212 0.54 10.81 -7.27
N TYR A 213 -0.73 10.50 -7.52
CA TYR A 213 -1.48 9.52 -6.75
C TYR A 213 -1.45 8.14 -7.40
N TYR A 214 -1.59 7.11 -6.57
CA TYR A 214 -1.50 5.71 -6.99
C TYR A 214 -2.60 4.85 -6.39
N LEU A 215 -3.14 3.95 -7.21
CA LEU A 215 -3.89 2.77 -6.84
C LEU A 215 -2.90 1.66 -6.46
N THR A 216 -3.08 1.07 -5.29
CA THR A 216 -2.20 0.03 -4.74
C THR A 216 -3.00 -1.22 -4.36
N ASP A 217 -2.30 -2.34 -4.21
CA ASP A 217 -2.86 -3.63 -3.80
C ASP A 217 -3.84 -4.21 -4.83
N PHE A 218 -3.30 -5.09 -5.68
CA PHE A 218 -4.06 -5.78 -6.72
C PHE A 218 -4.53 -7.17 -6.28
N GLY A 219 -4.49 -7.49 -4.98
CA GLY A 219 -4.84 -8.82 -4.46
C GLY A 219 -6.27 -9.26 -4.78
N LEU A 220 -7.20 -8.29 -4.85
CA LEU A 220 -8.59 -8.53 -5.25
C LEU A 220 -8.86 -8.26 -6.73
N SER A 221 -7.91 -7.64 -7.43
CA SER A 221 -8.10 -7.24 -8.83
C SER A 221 -8.23 -8.44 -9.76
N ARG A 222 -8.93 -8.23 -10.87
CA ARG A 222 -9.13 -9.24 -11.91
C ARG A 222 -9.01 -8.62 -13.28
N ARG A 223 -8.34 -9.34 -14.18
CA ARG A 223 -8.27 -9.02 -15.59
C ARG A 223 -9.21 -9.92 -16.37
N TYR A 224 -9.98 -9.31 -17.26
CA TYR A 224 -10.97 -9.95 -18.10
C TYR A 224 -10.57 -9.85 -19.56
N LYS A 225 -11.09 -10.76 -20.38
CA LYS A 225 -11.03 -10.64 -21.83
C LYS A 225 -12.13 -9.69 -22.32
N PRO A 226 -11.91 -8.94 -23.41
CA PRO A 226 -12.94 -8.06 -23.97
C PRO A 226 -14.25 -8.79 -24.29
N GLU A 227 -14.18 -10.07 -24.68
CA GLU A 227 -15.33 -10.89 -25.05
C GLU A 227 -16.17 -11.34 -23.84
N GLU A 228 -15.65 -11.20 -22.62
CA GLU A 228 -16.32 -11.59 -21.38
C GLU A 228 -17.24 -10.48 -20.83
N ARG A 229 -17.43 -9.36 -21.54
CA ARG A 229 -18.18 -8.20 -21.04
C ARG A 229 -19.72 -8.38 -21.15
N PRO A 230 -20.49 -7.99 -20.12
CA PRO A 230 -20.03 -7.64 -18.77
C PRO A 230 -19.63 -8.91 -17.99
N PRO A 231 -18.45 -8.94 -17.33
CA PRO A 231 -18.07 -10.11 -16.57
C PRO A 231 -18.90 -10.22 -15.30
N LEU A 232 -19.17 -11.46 -14.87
CA LEU A 232 -19.80 -11.75 -13.59
C LEU A 232 -18.78 -12.43 -12.69
N GLU A 233 -18.46 -11.80 -11.57
CA GLU A 233 -17.45 -12.25 -10.63
C GLU A 233 -18.09 -12.45 -9.25
N PRO A 234 -17.68 -13.48 -8.47
CA PRO A 234 -18.13 -13.63 -7.09
C PRO A 234 -17.90 -12.35 -6.29
N THR A 235 -18.96 -11.87 -5.66
CA THR A 235 -18.91 -10.67 -4.84
C THR A 235 -17.89 -10.86 -3.72
N THR A 236 -16.93 -9.94 -3.64
CA THR A 236 -15.88 -9.97 -2.63
C THR A 236 -15.98 -8.74 -1.74
N ARG A 237 -15.96 -8.97 -0.43
CA ARG A 237 -16.06 -7.90 0.58
C ARG A 237 -14.68 -7.27 0.79
N GLY A 238 -14.42 -6.20 0.06
CA GLY A 238 -13.25 -5.34 0.25
C GLY A 238 -13.35 -4.44 1.50
N GLY A 239 -12.62 -3.32 1.46
CA GLY A 239 -12.60 -2.32 2.52
C GLY A 239 -13.94 -1.60 2.71
N ASP A 240 -14.66 -1.35 1.61
CA ASP A 240 -16.01 -0.79 1.60
C ASP A 240 -17.02 -1.91 1.33
N LYS A 241 -18.06 -1.97 2.17
CA LYS A 241 -19.08 -3.02 2.18
C LYS A 241 -20.48 -2.47 1.90
N THR A 242 -20.56 -1.21 1.47
CA THR A 242 -21.82 -0.50 1.30
C THR A 242 -22.32 -0.50 -0.14
N ALA A 243 -21.53 -0.98 -1.10
CA ALA A 243 -21.97 -1.11 -2.48
C ALA A 243 -23.19 -2.05 -2.55
N PRO A 244 -24.27 -1.69 -3.26
CA PRO A 244 -25.48 -2.51 -3.33
C PRO A 244 -25.22 -3.91 -3.93
N GLU A 245 -24.19 -4.04 -4.76
CA GLU A 245 -23.70 -5.30 -5.32
C GLU A 245 -23.23 -6.29 -4.24
N MET A 246 -22.94 -5.82 -3.02
CA MET A 246 -22.54 -6.67 -1.89
C MET A 246 -23.66 -7.61 -1.39
N GLU A 247 -24.90 -7.36 -1.80
CA GLU A 247 -26.07 -8.20 -1.53
C GLU A 247 -26.30 -9.26 -2.63
N LEU A 248 -25.50 -9.25 -3.70
CA LEU A 248 -25.57 -10.19 -4.81
C LEU A 248 -24.48 -11.27 -4.68
N ASP A 249 -24.74 -12.47 -5.19
CA ASP A 249 -23.73 -13.54 -5.24
C ASP A 249 -22.61 -13.23 -6.24
N VAL A 250 -22.99 -12.63 -7.37
CA VAL A 250 -22.08 -12.20 -8.43
C VAL A 250 -22.45 -10.80 -8.91
N CYS A 251 -21.45 -10.03 -9.33
CA CYS A 251 -21.66 -8.69 -9.87
C CYS A 251 -20.66 -8.35 -10.98
N ASP A 252 -20.99 -7.30 -11.75
CA ASP A 252 -20.02 -6.63 -12.59
C ASP A 252 -19.10 -5.79 -11.69
N PRO A 253 -17.79 -6.09 -11.64
CA PRO A 253 -16.86 -5.38 -10.78
C PRO A 253 -16.57 -3.95 -11.25
N PHE A 254 -16.79 -3.62 -12.53
CA PHE A 254 -16.43 -2.30 -13.08
C PHE A 254 -17.30 -1.17 -12.50
N PRO A 255 -18.65 -1.23 -12.48
CA PRO A 255 -19.46 -0.24 -11.77
C PRO A 255 -19.19 -0.20 -10.26
N THR A 256 -18.79 -1.32 -9.66
CA THR A 256 -18.48 -1.41 -8.23
C THR A 256 -17.26 -0.55 -7.87
N ASP A 257 -16.21 -0.54 -8.71
CA ASP A 257 -15.06 0.38 -8.53
C ASP A 257 -15.48 1.85 -8.55
N VAL A 258 -16.40 2.22 -9.46
CA VAL A 258 -16.92 3.59 -9.57
C VAL A 258 -17.74 3.96 -8.33
N TYR A 259 -18.55 3.02 -7.82
CA TYR A 259 -19.28 3.20 -6.57
C TYR A 259 -18.32 3.49 -5.40
N TYR A 260 -17.26 2.69 -5.25
CA TYR A 260 -16.29 2.88 -4.17
C TYR A 260 -15.65 4.26 -4.18
N LEU A 261 -15.25 4.78 -5.35
CA LEU A 261 -14.72 6.14 -5.45
C LEU A 261 -15.77 7.21 -5.14
N GLY A 262 -17.01 7.05 -5.63
CA GLY A 262 -18.11 7.95 -5.30
C GLY A 262 -18.40 7.99 -3.80
N ASN A 263 -18.41 6.82 -3.16
CA ASN A 263 -18.67 6.70 -1.72
C ASN A 263 -17.50 7.23 -0.88
N LEU A 264 -16.25 7.04 -1.31
CA LEU A 264 -15.07 7.67 -0.71
C LEU A 264 -15.22 9.20 -0.71
N ILE A 265 -15.55 9.81 -1.85
CA ILE A 265 -15.73 11.26 -1.95
C ILE A 265 -16.87 11.74 -1.04
N LYS A 266 -18.02 11.05 -1.09
CA LYS A 266 -19.17 11.37 -0.23
C LYS A 266 -18.79 11.34 1.25
N THR A 267 -18.19 10.26 1.72
CA THR A 267 -17.96 10.03 3.16
C THR A 267 -16.77 10.81 3.70
N GLU A 268 -15.66 10.89 2.96
CA GLU A 268 -14.41 11.49 3.44
C GLU A 268 -14.26 12.99 3.11
N PHE A 269 -14.97 13.50 2.09
CA PHE A 269 -14.87 14.92 1.70
C PHE A 269 -16.15 15.72 1.94
N LEU A 270 -17.32 15.15 1.69
CA LEU A 270 -18.60 15.88 1.83
C LEU A 270 -19.19 15.74 3.24
N GLU A 271 -19.23 14.53 3.79
CA GLU A 271 -19.86 14.22 5.08
C GLU A 271 -18.90 14.32 6.27
N ALA A 272 -17.58 14.24 6.03
CA ALA A 272 -16.56 14.27 7.07
C ALA A 272 -16.60 15.52 7.97
N ARG A 273 -17.29 16.60 7.55
CA ARG A 273 -17.58 17.77 8.40
C ARG A 273 -18.36 17.44 9.68
N ASN A 274 -19.03 16.28 9.76
CA ASN A 274 -19.71 15.81 10.97
C ASN A 274 -18.91 14.81 11.82
N ARG A 275 -17.69 14.43 11.41
CA ARG A 275 -16.81 13.58 12.22
C ARG A 275 -15.75 14.43 12.92
N VAL A 276 -16.18 15.20 13.93
CA VAL A 276 -15.28 15.53 15.05
C VAL A 276 -15.00 14.21 15.77
N HIS A 277 -13.96 13.49 15.34
CA HIS A 277 -13.37 12.45 16.15
C HIS A 277 -12.22 13.05 16.95
N ILE A 278 -12.60 13.49 18.15
CA ILE A 278 -11.73 13.45 19.32
C ILE A 278 -11.27 11.99 19.48
N SER A 279 -9.96 11.80 19.36
CA SER A 279 -9.11 10.70 19.85
C SER A 279 -9.70 9.29 20.07
N LYS A 280 -9.02 8.31 19.48
CA LYS A 280 -8.30 7.27 20.24
C LYS A 280 -6.90 7.22 19.62
N ALA A 281 -5.76 7.61 20.22
CA ALA A 281 -5.29 7.45 21.59
C ALA A 281 -5.55 6.03 22.10
N TRP A 282 -4.61 5.14 21.74
CA TRP A 282 -4.23 3.89 22.40
C TRP A 282 -5.26 2.77 22.45
N ILE A 283 -4.95 1.63 21.82
CA ILE A 283 -4.28 0.49 22.48
C ILE A 283 -3.25 -0.07 21.51
#